data_AF-A0AAN8IFZ6-F1
#
_entry.id   AF-A0AAN8IFZ6-F1
#
_cell.length_a   1.000
_cell.length_b   1.000
_cell.length_c   1.000
_cell.angle_alpha   90.00
_cell.angle_beta   90.00
_cell.angle_gamma   90.00
#
_symmetry.space_group_name_H-M   'P 1'
#
loop_
_entity.id
_entity.type
_entity.pdbx_description
1 polymer ?
#
loop_
_entity_poly.entity_id
_entity_poly.type
_entity_poly.pdbx_seq_one_letter_code
_entity_poly.pdbx_strand_id
1 'polypeptide(L)'
;MRDAFESPEIFPSKSMNALKYMYHKCMDKEQLTKIGSTRLLQTIRSYGVWPMVDGNDKFRVENFDLTSLLIHVSEVRGLDVFVANYVSLDNKNVSRRVVEFDQADLGLGEGARDYYLDRAKHGKKIEAYKQFLIGKVKLIYEYANLPK
;
A
#
# COMPACT_ATOMS: atom_id res chain seq x y z
N MET A 1 18.84 -12.33 14.42
CA MET A 1 18.50 -12.31 12.97
C MET A 1 19.29 -11.27 12.21
N ARG A 2 19.37 -10.01 12.68
CA ARG A 2 20.21 -8.97 12.06
C ARG A 2 21.62 -9.47 11.74
N ASP A 3 22.29 -10.03 12.74
CA ASP A 3 23.67 -10.51 12.61
C ASP A 3 23.83 -11.60 11.53
N ALA A 4 22.81 -12.44 11.34
CA ALA A 4 22.81 -13.45 10.28
C ALA A 4 22.74 -12.82 8.88
N PHE A 5 21.93 -11.77 8.70
CA PHE A 5 21.81 -11.07 7.42
C PHE A 5 22.97 -10.09 7.16
N GLU A 6 23.60 -9.54 8.20
CA GLU A 6 24.75 -8.64 8.04
C GLU A 6 26.09 -9.38 7.96
N SER A 7 26.12 -10.67 8.27
CA SER A 7 27.33 -11.50 8.14
C SER A 7 27.91 -11.44 6.72
N PRO A 8 29.20 -11.73 6.51
CA PRO A 8 29.75 -11.94 5.18
C PRO A 8 29.48 -13.35 4.62
N GLU A 9 28.96 -14.27 5.45
CA GLU A 9 28.77 -15.69 5.10
C GLU A 9 27.72 -15.87 3.99
N ILE A 10 28.00 -16.76 3.03
CA ILE A 10 27.02 -17.19 2.03
C ILE A 10 26.39 -18.48 2.52
N PHE A 11 25.08 -18.45 2.77
CA PHE A 11 24.37 -19.64 3.23
C PHE A 11 24.23 -20.66 2.10
N PRO A 12 24.25 -21.97 2.38
CA PRO A 12 23.91 -22.98 1.37
C PRO A 12 22.47 -22.85 0.84
N SER A 13 21.57 -22.32 1.67
CA SER A 13 20.16 -22.11 1.30
C SER A 13 19.97 -20.87 0.42
N LYS A 14 19.42 -21.08 -0.78
CA LYS A 14 19.03 -19.99 -1.69
C LYS A 14 18.05 -19.03 -1.03
N SER A 15 17.07 -19.55 -0.27
CA SER A 15 16.06 -18.73 0.41
C SER A 15 16.68 -17.81 1.46
N MET A 16 17.68 -18.30 2.20
CA MET A 16 18.41 -17.48 3.18
C MET A 16 19.18 -16.36 2.51
N ASN A 17 19.85 -16.64 1.39
CA ASN A 17 20.57 -15.61 0.64
C ASN A 17 19.62 -14.58 -0.01
N ALA A 18 18.45 -15.00 -0.48
CA ALA A 18 17.43 -14.09 -0.99
C ALA A 18 16.91 -13.15 0.12
N LEU A 19 16.63 -13.68 1.30
CA LEU A 19 16.20 -12.88 2.46
C LEU A 19 17.29 -11.88 2.89
N LYS A 20 18.54 -12.32 2.90
CA LYS A 20 19.70 -11.47 3.16
C LYS A 20 19.84 -10.35 2.12
N TYR A 21 19.69 -10.67 0.84
CA TYR A 21 19.68 -9.67 -0.23
C TYR A 21 18.58 -8.63 -0.04
N MET A 22 17.34 -9.07 0.24
CA MET A 22 16.22 -8.17 0.52
C MET A 22 16.51 -7.27 1.72
N TYR A 23 17.06 -7.83 2.80
CA TYR A 23 17.47 -7.07 3.99
C TYR A 23 18.45 -5.95 3.61
N HIS A 24 19.52 -6.26 2.88
CA HIS A 24 20.50 -5.23 2.47
C HIS A 24 19.87 -4.15 1.59
N LYS A 25 18.99 -4.52 0.65
CA LYS A 25 18.27 -3.54 -0.18
C LYS A 25 17.34 -2.63 0.62
N CYS A 26 16.71 -3.14 1.68
CA CYS A 26 15.89 -2.34 2.59
C CYS A 26 16.72 -1.40 3.47
N MET A 27 17.95 -1.80 3.83
CA MET A 27 18.80 -1.03 4.73
C MET A 27 19.68 0.02 4.01
N ASP A 28 19.82 -0.08 2.69
CA ASP A 28 20.56 0.86 1.84
C ASP A 28 19.79 2.20 1.67
N LYS A 29 19.85 3.03 2.72
CA LYS A 29 19.16 4.33 2.76
C LYS A 29 19.69 5.32 1.72
N GLU A 30 20.97 5.23 1.37
CA GLU A 30 21.57 6.11 0.36
C GLU A 30 20.93 5.84 -1.01
N GLN A 31 20.86 4.58 -1.40
CA GLN A 31 20.23 4.21 -2.66
C GLN A 31 18.72 4.47 -2.66
N LEU A 32 18.03 4.22 -1.55
CA LEU A 32 16.61 4.55 -1.42
C LEU A 32 16.35 6.07 -1.57
N THR A 33 17.20 6.90 -0.97
CA THR A 33 17.12 8.37 -1.10
C THR A 33 17.37 8.81 -2.52
N LYS A 34 18.36 8.21 -3.21
CA LYS A 34 18.67 8.50 -4.60
C LYS A 34 17.54 8.13 -5.57
N ILE A 35 16.83 7.01 -5.31
CA ILE A 35 15.66 6.61 -6.11
C ILE A 35 14.50 7.59 -5.93
N GLY A 36 14.33 8.11 -4.71
CA GLY A 36 13.23 9.02 -4.37
C GLY A 36 11.86 8.35 -4.54
N SER A 37 10.89 9.11 -5.03
CA SER A 37 9.49 8.67 -5.20
C SER A 37 9.06 8.54 -6.66
N THR A 38 9.95 8.78 -7.63
CA THR A 38 9.62 8.79 -9.07
C THR A 38 8.99 7.47 -9.52
N ARG A 39 9.56 6.34 -9.12
CA ARG A 39 9.03 5.01 -9.48
C ARG A 39 7.66 4.73 -8.83
N LEU A 40 7.44 5.25 -7.61
CA LEU A 40 6.15 5.15 -6.94
C LEU A 40 5.08 5.93 -7.73
N LEU A 41 5.37 7.17 -8.14
CA LEU A 41 4.46 7.97 -8.97
C LEU A 41 4.14 7.34 -10.32
N GLN A 42 5.15 6.78 -10.99
CA GLN A 42 4.94 6.02 -12.24
C GLN A 42 4.00 4.84 -12.02
N THR A 43 4.16 4.12 -10.90
CA THR A 43 3.27 3.00 -10.59
C THR A 43 1.85 3.47 -10.29
N ILE A 44 1.68 4.54 -9.51
CA ILE A 44 0.36 5.13 -9.25
C ILE A 44 -0.32 5.50 -10.58
N ARG A 45 0.40 6.19 -11.47
CA ARG A 45 -0.11 6.61 -12.79
C ARG A 45 -0.39 5.46 -13.74
N SER A 46 0.28 4.32 -13.57
CA SER A 46 -0.05 3.12 -14.37
C SER A 46 -1.43 2.54 -14.05
N TYR A 47 -2.03 2.91 -12.92
CA TYR A 47 -3.39 2.52 -12.56
C TYR A 47 -4.46 3.54 -13.01
N GLY A 48 -4.04 4.63 -13.65
CA GLY A 48 -4.91 5.72 -14.08
C GLY A 48 -4.58 7.05 -13.40
N VAL A 49 -5.48 8.02 -13.57
CA VAL A 49 -5.34 9.37 -13.02
C VAL A 49 -5.86 9.39 -11.59
N TRP A 50 -5.02 9.78 -10.63
CA TRP A 50 -5.46 10.00 -9.25
C TRP A 50 -5.58 11.51 -9.00
N PRO A 51 -6.78 12.09 -8.84
CA PRO A 51 -6.94 13.55 -8.74
C PRO A 51 -6.08 14.22 -7.66
N MET A 52 -5.83 13.54 -6.54
CA MET A 52 -4.99 14.06 -5.45
C MET A 52 -3.51 14.19 -5.84
N VAL A 53 -3.05 13.38 -6.81
CA VAL A 53 -1.72 13.48 -7.40
C VAL A 53 -1.80 14.37 -8.62
N ASP A 54 -2.58 14.01 -9.63
CA ASP A 54 -2.44 14.55 -10.97
C ASP A 54 -3.22 15.84 -11.24
N GLY A 55 -4.16 16.20 -10.35
CA GLY A 55 -5.08 17.32 -10.50
C GLY A 55 -6.46 16.90 -11.00
N ASN A 56 -7.51 17.60 -10.53
CA ASN A 56 -8.90 17.32 -10.91
C ASN A 56 -9.15 17.52 -12.43
N ASP A 57 -8.41 18.43 -13.05
CA ASP A 57 -8.51 18.79 -14.47
C ASP A 57 -8.10 17.65 -15.41
N LYS A 58 -7.32 16.68 -14.92
CA LYS A 58 -6.89 15.51 -15.70
C LYS A 58 -7.78 14.29 -15.53
N PHE A 59 -8.61 14.27 -14.49
CA PHE A 59 -9.53 13.16 -14.26
C PHE A 59 -10.72 13.24 -15.22
N ARG A 60 -11.07 12.09 -15.81
CA ARG A 60 -12.15 11.93 -16.78
C ARG A 60 -12.92 10.67 -16.41
N VAL A 61 -14.20 10.82 -16.09
CA VAL A 61 -15.04 9.70 -15.60
C VAL A 61 -15.21 8.63 -16.67
N GLU A 62 -15.26 9.05 -17.93
CA GLU A 62 -15.35 8.19 -19.11
C GLU A 62 -14.14 7.26 -19.29
N ASN A 63 -12.99 7.61 -18.70
CA ASN A 63 -11.77 6.81 -18.75
C ASN A 63 -11.53 6.01 -17.44
N PHE A 64 -12.46 6.09 -16.48
CA PHE A 64 -12.29 5.48 -15.17
C PHE A 64 -13.05 4.15 -15.07
N ASP A 65 -12.29 3.05 -15.00
CA ASP A 65 -12.81 1.72 -14.73
C ASP A 65 -12.45 1.29 -13.29
N LEU A 66 -13.43 1.43 -12.39
CA LEU A 66 -13.26 1.05 -11.00
C LEU A 66 -12.99 -0.45 -10.83
N THR A 67 -13.64 -1.31 -11.62
CA THR A 67 -13.51 -2.76 -11.49
C THR A 67 -12.11 -3.20 -11.86
N SER A 68 -11.58 -2.72 -13.00
CA SER A 68 -10.20 -3.00 -13.41
C SER A 68 -9.19 -2.48 -12.40
N LEU A 69 -9.40 -1.29 -11.83
CA LEU A 69 -8.55 -0.73 -10.79
C LEU A 69 -8.52 -1.61 -9.53
N LEU A 70 -9.69 -2.03 -9.04
CA LEU A 70 -9.80 -2.88 -7.84
C LEU A 70 -9.12 -4.24 -8.05
N ILE A 71 -9.31 -4.87 -9.22
CA ILE A 71 -8.64 -6.13 -9.57
C ILE A 71 -7.12 -5.95 -9.56
N HIS A 72 -6.59 -4.94 -10.27
CA HIS A 72 -5.14 -4.73 -10.35
C HIS A 72 -4.51 -4.43 -8.98
N VAL A 73 -5.18 -3.60 -8.17
CA VAL A 73 -4.66 -3.22 -6.85
C VAL A 73 -4.72 -4.41 -5.88
N SER A 74 -5.77 -5.25 -5.94
CA SER A 74 -5.85 -6.50 -5.18
C SER A 74 -4.77 -7.50 -5.62
N GLU A 75 -4.67 -7.80 -6.92
CA GLU A 75 -3.74 -8.83 -7.43
C GLU A 75 -2.26 -8.44 -7.26
N VAL A 76 -1.90 -7.18 -7.52
CA VAL A 76 -0.50 -6.74 -7.52
C VAL A 76 -0.04 -6.30 -6.14
N ARG A 77 -0.94 -5.74 -5.31
CA ARG A 77 -0.58 -5.12 -4.03
C ARG A 77 -1.20 -5.78 -2.81
N GLY A 78 -2.12 -6.73 -2.98
CA GLY A 78 -2.86 -7.33 -1.88
C GLY A 78 -3.64 -6.27 -1.08
N LEU A 79 -4.09 -5.21 -1.76
CA LEU A 79 -4.84 -4.12 -1.15
C LEU A 79 -6.32 -4.33 -1.42
N ASP A 80 -7.08 -4.49 -0.34
CA ASP A 80 -8.53 -4.59 -0.37
C ASP A 80 -9.16 -3.21 -0.14
N VAL A 81 -10.02 -2.78 -1.06
CA VAL A 81 -10.73 -1.50 -0.98
C VAL A 81 -12.20 -1.75 -1.25
N PHE A 82 -13.07 -1.27 -0.35
CA PHE A 82 -14.52 -1.55 -0.28
C PHE A 82 -14.86 -3.00 0.08
N VAL A 83 -14.35 -3.96 -0.69
CA VAL A 83 -14.59 -5.40 -0.51
C VAL A 83 -13.26 -6.09 -0.44
N ALA A 84 -13.03 -6.85 0.63
CA ALA A 84 -11.90 -7.76 0.73
C ALA A 84 -12.26 -9.09 0.10
N ASN A 85 -11.36 -9.65 -0.70
CA ASN A 85 -11.54 -10.97 -1.29
C ASN A 85 -10.33 -11.86 -1.06
N TYR A 86 -10.54 -13.05 -0.51
CA TYR A 86 -9.46 -13.98 -0.24
C TYR A 86 -9.90 -15.43 -0.37
N VAL A 87 -8.92 -16.31 -0.58
CA VAL A 87 -9.15 -17.75 -0.65
C VAL A 87 -8.81 -18.37 0.71
N SER A 88 -9.84 -18.77 1.44
CA SER A 88 -9.72 -19.38 2.76
C SER A 88 -10.20 -20.84 2.74
N LEU A 89 -10.03 -21.53 3.87
CA LEU A 89 -10.63 -22.84 4.09
C LEU A 89 -12.13 -22.67 4.32
N ASP A 90 -12.94 -23.55 3.76
CA ASP A 90 -14.37 -23.53 4.07
C ASP A 90 -14.60 -23.96 5.52
N ASN A 91 -15.20 -23.07 6.30
CA ASN A 91 -15.57 -23.31 7.70
C ASN A 91 -16.49 -24.52 7.89
N LYS A 92 -17.24 -24.94 6.86
CA LYS A 92 -18.10 -26.14 6.87
C LYS A 92 -17.37 -27.39 6.39
N ASN A 93 -16.29 -27.26 5.62
CA ASN A 93 -15.48 -28.38 5.14
C ASN A 93 -14.05 -27.94 4.85
N VAL A 94 -13.16 -28.14 5.82
CA VAL A 94 -11.75 -27.73 5.74
C VAL A 94 -10.93 -28.49 4.68
N SER A 95 -11.49 -29.51 4.01
CA SER A 95 -10.85 -30.19 2.88
C SER A 95 -10.93 -29.39 1.57
N ARG A 96 -11.74 -28.31 1.52
CA ARG A 96 -11.89 -27.44 0.35
C ARG A 96 -11.63 -25.98 0.69
N ARG A 97 -11.40 -25.19 -0.35
CA ARG A 97 -11.23 -23.73 -0.27
C ARG A 97 -12.41 -23.04 -0.94
N VAL A 98 -12.72 -21.85 -0.46
CA VAL A 98 -13.78 -20.98 -1.00
C VAL A 98 -13.22 -19.58 -1.23
N VAL A 99 -13.86 -18.84 -2.14
CA VAL A 99 -13.65 -17.39 -2.25
C VAL A 99 -14.57 -16.74 -1.24
N GLU A 100 -13.97 -16.04 -0.28
CA GLU A 100 -14.70 -15.26 0.72
C GLU A 100 -14.66 -13.79 0.35
N PHE A 101 -15.78 -13.13 0.63
CA PHE A 101 -15.94 -11.69 0.51
C PHE A 101 -16.27 -11.13 1.87
N ASP A 102 -15.52 -10.11 2.29
CA ASP A 102 -15.70 -9.45 3.59
C ASP A 102 -15.58 -7.92 3.44
N GLN A 103 -15.84 -7.20 4.53
CA GLN A 103 -15.53 -5.78 4.61
C GLN A 103 -14.03 -5.55 4.48
N ALA A 104 -13.63 -4.54 3.70
CA ALA A 104 -12.25 -4.10 3.64
C ALA A 104 -11.83 -3.31 4.89
N ASP A 105 -10.52 -3.24 5.13
CA ASP A 105 -9.96 -2.46 6.23
C ASP A 105 -10.19 -0.96 6.06
N LEU A 106 -10.31 -0.27 7.21
CA LEU A 106 -10.35 1.18 7.25
C LEU A 106 -8.93 1.74 7.33
N GLY A 107 -8.72 2.92 6.76
CA GLY A 107 -7.40 3.55 6.68
C GLY A 107 -6.73 3.87 8.03
N LEU A 108 -7.50 3.90 9.13
CA LEU A 108 -7.00 4.04 10.50
C LEU A 108 -6.72 2.69 11.21
N GLY A 109 -6.87 1.58 10.50
CA GLY A 109 -6.61 0.22 10.97
C GLY A 109 -7.88 -0.58 11.28
N GLU A 110 -7.68 -1.87 11.53
CA GLU A 110 -8.72 -2.80 11.95
C GLU A 110 -9.37 -2.34 13.27
N GLY A 111 -10.69 -2.46 13.36
CA GLY A 111 -11.46 -2.04 14.55
C GLY A 111 -11.56 -0.51 14.74
N ALA A 112 -11.03 0.30 13.82
CA ALA A 112 -11.07 1.76 13.93
C ALA A 112 -12.41 2.41 13.53
N ARG A 113 -13.45 1.61 13.26
CA ARG A 113 -14.78 2.09 12.82
C ARG A 113 -15.32 3.20 13.71
N ASP A 114 -15.21 3.03 15.03
CA ASP A 114 -15.74 4.00 15.99
C ASP A 114 -15.07 5.38 15.89
N TYR A 115 -13.84 5.46 15.39
CA TYR A 115 -13.16 6.73 15.17
C TYR A 115 -13.86 7.60 14.12
N TYR A 116 -14.50 6.94 13.14
CA TYR A 116 -15.24 7.62 12.09
C TYR A 116 -16.68 7.95 12.49
N LEU A 117 -17.24 7.23 13.48
CA LEU A 117 -18.63 7.39 13.91
C LEU A 117 -18.80 8.44 15.02
N ASP A 118 -17.81 8.58 15.91
CA ASP A 118 -17.84 9.57 17.00
C ASP A 118 -16.79 10.66 16.79
N ARG A 119 -17.17 11.69 16.03
CA ARG A 119 -16.29 12.83 15.76
C ARG A 119 -16.05 13.70 16.99
N ALA A 120 -16.98 13.73 17.95
CA ALA A 120 -16.80 14.52 19.18
C ALA A 120 -15.64 13.93 20.01
N LYS A 121 -15.58 12.61 20.12
CA LYS A 121 -14.54 11.89 20.86
C LYS A 121 -13.25 11.70 20.06
N HIS A 122 -13.34 11.50 18.74
CA HIS A 122 -12.22 11.08 17.91
C HIS A 122 -11.81 12.07 16.81
N GLY A 123 -12.41 13.26 16.75
CA GLY A 123 -12.17 14.25 15.70
C GLY A 123 -10.71 14.64 15.51
N LYS A 124 -9.92 14.69 16.59
CA LYS A 124 -8.46 14.95 16.51
C LYS A 124 -7.71 13.87 15.72
N LYS A 125 -8.10 12.59 15.84
CA LYS A 125 -7.50 11.47 15.09
C LYS A 125 -7.85 11.55 13.61
N ILE A 126 -9.11 11.86 13.30
CA ILE A 126 -9.56 12.03 11.90
C ILE A 126 -8.82 13.19 11.23
N GLU A 127 -8.66 14.32 11.92
CA GLU A 127 -7.92 15.46 11.38
C GLU A 127 -6.44 15.12 11.18
N ALA A 128 -5.80 14.45 12.15
CA ALA A 128 -4.42 13.99 11.99
C ALA A 128 -4.25 13.04 10.80
N TYR A 129 -5.20 12.11 10.58
CA TYR A 129 -5.19 11.20 9.44
C TYR A 129 -5.30 11.95 8.11
N LYS A 130 -6.21 12.93 8.03
CA LYS A 130 -6.33 13.81 6.86
C LYS A 130 -5.02 14.56 6.57
N GLN A 131 -4.41 15.16 7.59
CA GLN A 131 -3.15 15.87 7.43
C GLN A 131 -2.00 14.94 7.04
N PHE A 132 -1.99 13.71 7.56
CA PHE A 132 -1.04 12.68 7.17
C PHE A 132 -1.15 12.33 5.68
N LEU A 133 -2.36 12.11 5.16
CA LEU A 133 -2.58 11.82 3.74
C LEU A 133 -2.07 12.97 2.84
N ILE A 134 -2.44 14.21 3.17
CA ILE A 134 -1.98 15.40 2.44
C ILE A 134 -0.46 15.54 2.51
N GLY A 135 0.12 15.37 3.71
CA GLY A 135 1.56 15.46 3.93
C GLY A 135 2.35 14.41 3.14
N LYS A 136 1.83 13.18 3.05
CA LYS A 136 2.45 12.11 2.27
C LYS A 136 2.47 12.41 0.78
N VAL A 137 1.38 12.92 0.21
CA VAL A 137 1.36 13.33 -1.20
C VAL A 137 2.35 14.45 -1.47
N LYS A 138 2.39 15.48 -0.60
CA LYS A 138 3.40 16.55 -0.72
C LYS A 138 4.83 16.01 -0.70
N LEU A 139 5.13 15.08 0.20
CA LEU A 139 6.45 14.45 0.31
C LEU A 139 6.78 13.63 -0.95
N ILE A 140 5.79 12.93 -1.52
CA ILE A 140 5.96 12.20 -2.78
C ILE A 140 6.35 13.16 -3.91
N TYR A 141 5.74 14.35 -4.00
CA TYR A 141 6.12 15.36 -5.00
C TYR A 141 7.52 15.91 -4.78
N GLU A 142 7.87 16.25 -3.53
CA GLU A 142 9.19 16.75 -3.16
C GLU A 142 10.29 15.73 -3.49
N TYR A 143 10.10 14.45 -3.18
CA TYR A 143 11.06 13.38 -3.46
C TYR A 143 11.19 13.01 -4.94
N ALA A 144 10.26 13.47 -5.78
CA ALA A 144 10.32 13.29 -7.23
C ALA A 144 10.92 14.52 -7.93
N ASN A 145 11.32 15.56 -7.20
CA ASN A 145 11.70 16.87 -7.73
C ASN A 145 10.63 17.46 -8.67
N LEU A 146 9.35 17.21 -8.38
CA LEU A 146 8.23 17.76 -9.15
C LEU A 146 7.69 19.02 -8.46
N PRO A 147 7.23 20.03 -9.24
CA PRO A 147 6.53 21.18 -8.66
C PRO A 147 5.25 20.71 -7.94
N LYS A 148 4.90 21.42 -6.86
CA LYS A 148 3.69 21.17 -6.06
C LYS A 148 2.41 21.48 -6.83
#